data_AF-A0A940AR73-F1
#
_entry.id   AF-A0A940AR73-F1
#
_cell.length_a   1.000
_cell.length_b   1.000
_cell.length_c   1.000
_cell.angle_alpha   90.00
_cell.angle_beta   90.00
_cell.angle_gamma   90.00
#
_symmetry.space_group_name_H-M   'P 1'
#
loop_
_entity.id
_entity.type
_entity.pdbx_description
1 polymer ?
#
loop_
_entity_poly.entity_id
_entity_poly.type
_entity_poly.pdbx_seq_one_letter_code
_entity_poly.pdbx_strand_id
1 'polypeptide(L)'
;MALTNNEKQIRHKRLEALKKYGNEVLVQLLFLNSAIPRPIDKTNEEIKGEIENIVNLPSGWTDEDYNIAVQKIRNMNIAVLSNPHLMNNDISAARSFFDDNFNPDEIHRAQYKAAEVVRNIKSTLKLSELKVTDQIAALAEVMRFLGIELLNERKIPKTFANATAFSLIDQNYKKPEWTWAILAQNLYIQNSKEKAELIAKELTNPDIENKGSFV
;
A
#
# COMPACT_ATOMS: atom_id res chain seq x y z
N MET A 1 -22.26 13.18 31.19
CA MET A 1 -21.88 12.61 32.50
C MET A 1 -20.43 12.99 32.79
N ALA A 2 -20.13 13.47 33.99
CA ALA A 2 -18.76 13.71 34.41
C ALA A 2 -18.08 12.36 34.72
N LEU A 3 -16.86 12.16 34.24
CA LEU A 3 -16.08 10.96 34.54
C LEU A 3 -15.78 10.86 36.04
N THR A 4 -15.91 9.67 36.59
CA THR A 4 -15.44 9.33 37.92
C THR A 4 -13.91 9.42 38.01
N ASN A 5 -13.37 9.56 39.23
CA ASN A 5 -11.93 9.62 39.43
C ASN A 5 -11.20 8.35 38.94
N ASN A 6 -11.85 7.19 39.07
CA ASN A 6 -11.31 5.93 38.57
C ASN A 6 -11.22 5.92 37.03
N GLU A 7 -12.27 6.37 36.34
CA GLU A 7 -12.26 6.46 34.87
C GLU A 7 -11.19 7.46 34.37
N LYS A 8 -10.99 8.58 35.08
CA LYS A 8 -9.92 9.53 34.78
C LYS A 8 -8.53 8.88 34.91
N GLN A 9 -8.29 8.11 35.96
CA GLN A 9 -7.03 7.39 36.16
C GLN A 9 -6.80 6.31 35.08
N ILE A 10 -7.84 5.55 34.71
CA ILE A 10 -7.76 4.54 33.65
C ILE A 10 -7.43 5.21 32.31
N ARG A 11 -8.11 6.30 31.97
CA ARG A 11 -7.82 7.07 30.75
C ARG A 11 -6.40 7.61 30.74
N HIS A 12 -5.93 8.17 31.86
CA HIS A 12 -4.55 8.62 31.98
C HIS A 12 -3.55 7.47 31.71
N LYS A 13 -3.76 6.30 32.32
CA LYS A 13 -2.89 5.12 32.10
C LYS A 13 -2.90 4.65 30.64
N ARG A 14 -4.07 4.64 29.99
CA ARG A 14 -4.20 4.29 28.56
C ARG A 14 -3.42 5.27 27.69
N LEU A 15 -3.54 6.57 27.93
CA LEU A 15 -2.81 7.59 27.18
C LEU A 15 -1.29 7.43 27.32
N GLU A 16 -0.80 7.17 28.53
CA GLU A 16 0.62 6.89 28.77
C GLU A 16 1.10 5.62 28.05
N ALA A 17 0.27 4.57 28.05
CA ALA A 17 0.57 3.35 27.28
C ALA A 17 0.63 3.61 25.77
N LEU A 18 -0.25 4.47 25.22
CA LEU A 18 -0.23 4.86 23.81
C LEU A 18 1.04 5.64 23.46
N LYS A 19 1.45 6.60 24.30
CA LYS A 19 2.71 7.34 24.11
C LYS A 19 3.92 6.41 24.14
N LYS A 20 3.95 5.48 25.11
CA LYS A 20 5.01 4.47 25.20
C LYS A 20 5.08 3.61 23.94
N TYR A 21 3.94 3.10 23.47
CA TYR A 21 3.86 2.31 22.23
C TYR A 21 4.31 3.12 21.00
N GLY A 22 3.87 4.37 20.88
CA GLY A 22 4.32 5.27 19.81
C GLY A 22 5.83 5.48 19.82
N ASN A 23 6.44 5.68 20.99
CA ASN A 23 7.89 5.82 21.12
C ASN A 23 8.66 4.54 20.77
N GLU A 24 8.17 3.37 21.19
CA GLU A 24 8.77 2.08 20.83
C GLU A 24 8.78 1.89 19.31
N VAL A 25 7.68 2.19 18.64
CA VAL A 25 7.59 2.14 17.17
C VAL A 25 8.48 3.19 16.52
N LEU A 26 8.52 4.42 17.04
CA LEU A 26 9.39 5.46 16.51
C LEU A 26 10.86 5.02 16.48
N VAL A 27 11.37 4.47 17.60
CA VAL A 27 12.75 3.99 17.69
C VAL A 27 13.03 2.90 16.66
N GLN A 28 12.10 1.95 16.49
CA GLN A 28 12.22 0.89 15.47
C GLN A 28 12.27 1.46 14.06
N LEU A 29 11.37 2.40 13.74
CA LEU A 29 11.29 3.02 12.42
C LEU A 29 12.55 3.83 12.09
N LEU A 30 13.05 4.62 13.03
CA LEU A 30 14.27 5.42 12.83
C LEU A 30 15.49 4.52 12.56
N PHE A 31 15.63 3.42 13.31
CA PHE A 31 16.72 2.45 13.09
C PHE A 31 16.66 1.84 11.68
N LEU A 32 15.48 1.41 11.24
CA LEU A 32 15.29 0.82 9.91
C LEU A 32 15.51 1.83 8.79
N ASN A 33 15.14 3.10 8.99
CA ASN A 33 15.30 4.16 8.00
C ASN A 33 16.78 4.54 7.78
N SER A 34 17.61 4.43 8.82
CA SER A 34 19.04 4.73 8.76
C SER A 34 19.90 3.58 8.22
N ALA A 35 19.45 2.33 8.35
CA ALA A 35 20.25 1.15 8.03
C ALA A 35 20.21 0.74 6.56
N ILE A 36 19.15 1.11 5.82
CA ILE A 36 18.93 0.65 4.45
C ILE A 36 18.72 1.88 3.57
N PRO A 37 19.56 2.13 2.55
CA PRO A 37 19.33 3.18 1.56
C PRO A 37 18.10 2.79 0.74
N ARG A 38 16.94 3.23 1.19
CA ARG A 38 15.67 3.06 0.50
C ARG A 38 15.41 4.35 -0.30
N PRO A 39 14.65 4.31 -1.40
CA PRO A 39 13.94 5.49 -1.84
C PRO A 39 12.93 5.83 -0.73
N ILE A 40 13.35 6.63 0.25
CA ILE A 40 12.59 6.92 1.46
C ILE A 40 11.40 7.82 1.09
N ASP A 41 10.19 7.43 1.48
CA ASP A 41 8.96 8.24 1.33
C ASP A 41 8.85 9.37 2.37
N LYS A 42 9.45 9.23 3.56
CA LYS A 42 9.38 10.18 4.69
C LYS A 42 10.69 10.35 5.45
N THR A 43 11.08 11.57 5.78
CA THR A 43 12.23 11.84 6.66
C THR A 43 11.96 11.39 8.09
N ASN A 44 13.02 11.28 8.88
CA ASN A 44 12.92 10.93 10.31
C ASN A 44 12.05 11.95 11.08
N GLU A 45 12.12 13.22 10.70
CA GLU A 45 11.31 14.30 11.25
C GLU A 45 9.83 14.15 10.89
N GLU A 46 9.52 13.79 9.63
CA GLU A 46 8.15 13.54 9.19
C GLU A 46 7.53 12.34 9.94
N ILE A 47 8.29 11.26 10.12
CA ILE A 47 7.84 10.08 10.88
C ILE A 47 7.58 10.45 12.35
N LYS A 48 8.50 11.20 12.96
CA LYS A 48 8.36 11.68 14.34
C LYS A 48 7.11 12.54 14.49
N GLY A 49 6.92 13.53 13.63
CA GLY A 49 5.77 14.44 13.67
C GLY A 49 4.44 13.69 13.51
N GLU A 50 4.39 12.67 12.66
CA GLU A 50 3.19 11.84 12.52
C GLU A 50 2.86 11.04 13.78
N ILE A 51 3.86 10.39 14.40
CA ILE A 51 3.64 9.64 15.64
C ILE A 51 3.20 10.58 16.77
N GLU A 52 3.85 11.74 16.91
CA GLU A 52 3.46 12.76 17.89
C GLU A 52 2.01 13.21 17.70
N ASN A 53 1.60 13.46 16.46
CA ASN A 53 0.21 13.83 16.14
C ASN A 53 -0.79 12.71 16.49
N ILE A 54 -0.42 11.44 16.34
CA ILE A 54 -1.32 10.32 16.64
C ILE A 54 -1.48 10.10 18.15
N VAL A 55 -0.39 10.21 18.93
CA VAL A 55 -0.45 9.97 20.39
C VAL A 55 -1.07 11.14 21.16
N ASN A 56 -1.10 12.34 20.56
CA ASN A 56 -1.72 13.53 21.11
C ASN A 56 -3.24 13.55 20.84
N LEU A 57 -3.96 12.65 21.52
CA LEU A 57 -5.41 12.56 21.45
C LEU A 57 -6.09 13.87 21.93
N PRO A 58 -7.27 14.22 21.35
CA PRO A 58 -8.01 15.40 21.75
C PRO A 58 -8.49 15.32 23.20
N SER A 59 -8.77 16.48 23.79
CA SER A 59 -9.40 16.56 25.11
C SER A 59 -10.78 15.89 25.06
N GLY A 60 -11.04 14.96 25.97
CA GLY A 60 -12.31 14.22 26.03
C GLY A 60 -12.39 12.99 25.12
N TRP A 61 -11.26 12.53 24.56
CA TRP A 61 -11.18 11.34 23.70
C TRP A 61 -11.98 10.13 24.20
N THR A 62 -12.45 9.35 23.22
CA THR A 62 -13.25 8.14 23.39
C THR A 62 -12.43 6.88 23.16
N ASP A 63 -12.92 5.74 23.62
CA ASP A 63 -12.25 4.45 23.39
C ASP A 63 -12.05 4.17 21.88
N GLU A 64 -12.92 4.70 21.02
CA GLU A 64 -12.75 4.64 19.56
C GLU A 64 -11.54 5.45 19.08
N ASP A 65 -11.39 6.69 19.55
CA ASP A 65 -10.22 7.53 19.22
C ASP A 65 -8.91 6.85 19.61
N TYR A 66 -8.91 6.20 20.79
CA TYR A 66 -7.77 5.43 21.27
C TYR A 66 -7.46 4.24 20.35
N ASN A 67 -8.47 3.44 20.01
CA ASN A 67 -8.29 2.27 19.15
C ASN A 67 -7.82 2.67 17.75
N ILE A 68 -8.36 3.75 17.18
CA ILE A 68 -7.91 4.32 15.92
C ILE A 68 -6.44 4.73 16.01
N ALA A 69 -6.01 5.39 17.08
CA ALA A 69 -4.62 5.81 17.26
C ALA A 69 -3.67 4.60 17.36
N VAL A 70 -4.02 3.58 18.15
CA VAL A 70 -3.25 2.33 18.23
C VAL A 70 -3.14 1.68 16.85
N GLN A 71 -4.25 1.61 16.11
CA GLN A 71 -4.26 1.01 14.77
C GLN A 71 -3.40 1.81 13.78
N LYS A 72 -3.40 3.15 13.84
CA LYS A 72 -2.54 4.00 13.01
C LYS A 72 -1.06 3.72 13.28
N ILE A 73 -0.64 3.70 14.54
CA ILE A 73 0.76 3.40 14.92
C ILE A 73 1.15 1.99 14.45
N ARG A 74 0.26 1.01 14.65
CA ARG A 74 0.48 -0.38 14.19
C ARG A 74 0.65 -0.44 12.68
N ASN A 75 -0.22 0.23 11.92
CA ASN A 75 -0.15 0.27 10.46
C ASN A 75 1.14 0.92 9.97
N MET A 76 1.63 1.98 10.64
CA MET A 76 2.93 2.58 10.33
C MET A 76 4.08 1.57 10.50
N ASN A 77 4.07 0.81 11.59
CA ASN A 77 5.11 -0.20 11.84
C ASN A 77 5.06 -1.34 10.78
N ILE A 78 3.87 -1.87 10.52
CA ILE A 78 3.64 -2.90 9.49
C ILE A 78 4.05 -2.39 8.11
N ALA A 79 3.73 -1.16 7.72
CA ALA A 79 4.09 -0.62 6.41
C ALA A 79 5.61 -0.58 6.17
N VAL A 80 6.42 -0.48 7.23
CA VAL A 80 7.89 -0.47 7.13
C VAL A 80 8.48 -1.88 7.21
N LEU A 81 7.89 -2.77 8.01
CA LEU A 81 8.34 -4.15 8.21
C LEU A 81 7.86 -5.11 7.11
N SER A 82 6.62 -4.93 6.66
CA SER A 82 5.88 -5.86 5.80
C SER A 82 5.87 -5.46 4.34
N ASN A 83 6.59 -4.41 3.94
CA ASN A 83 6.68 -3.97 2.56
C ASN A 83 8.00 -4.47 1.94
N PRO A 84 8.05 -5.70 1.39
CA PRO A 84 9.13 -6.15 0.54
C PRO A 84 9.03 -5.40 -0.79
N HIS A 85 9.40 -4.13 -0.78
CA HIS A 85 9.67 -3.26 -1.93
C HIS A 85 8.93 -3.63 -3.24
N LEU A 86 7.60 -3.78 -3.21
CA LEU A 86 6.86 -4.33 -4.36
C LEU A 86 7.10 -3.52 -5.63
N MET A 87 7.11 -2.19 -5.50
CA MET A 87 7.48 -1.27 -6.58
C MET A 87 8.90 -1.53 -7.10
N ASN A 88 9.89 -1.71 -6.22
CA ASN A 88 11.27 -1.97 -6.65
C ASN A 88 11.38 -3.32 -7.33
N ASN A 89 10.70 -4.34 -6.81
CA ASN A 89 10.64 -5.68 -7.39
C ASN A 89 10.00 -5.63 -8.78
N ASP A 90 8.89 -4.91 -8.93
CA ASP A 90 8.22 -4.73 -10.23
C ASP A 90 9.13 -3.98 -11.22
N ILE A 91 9.86 -2.94 -10.79
CA ILE A 91 10.81 -2.20 -11.64
C ILE A 91 12.00 -3.08 -12.02
N SER A 92 12.60 -3.78 -11.06
CA SER A 92 13.72 -4.69 -11.28
C SER A 92 13.32 -5.84 -12.20
N ALA A 93 12.19 -6.50 -11.94
CA ALA A 93 11.66 -7.56 -12.77
C ALA A 93 11.37 -7.07 -14.19
N ALA A 94 10.72 -5.91 -14.34
CA ALA A 94 10.47 -5.30 -15.64
C ALA A 94 11.75 -5.04 -16.42
N ARG A 95 12.79 -4.50 -15.77
CA ARG A 95 14.05 -4.17 -16.45
C ARG A 95 14.88 -5.41 -16.77
N SER A 96 14.96 -6.37 -15.86
CA SER A 96 15.62 -7.67 -16.10
C SER A 96 14.96 -8.47 -17.22
N PHE A 97 13.65 -8.29 -17.46
CA PHE A 97 12.94 -8.93 -18.56
C PHE A 97 13.38 -8.42 -19.94
N PHE A 98 13.96 -7.22 -20.02
CA PHE A 98 14.31 -6.57 -21.27
C PHE A 98 15.80 -6.65 -21.62
N ASP A 99 16.69 -6.87 -20.65
CA ASP A 99 18.14 -6.87 -20.86
C ASP A 99 18.88 -7.67 -19.78
N ASP A 100 19.60 -8.71 -20.19
CA ASP A 100 20.40 -9.58 -19.31
C ASP A 100 21.72 -8.91 -18.85
N ASN A 101 22.14 -7.80 -19.48
CA ASN A 101 23.40 -7.10 -19.19
C ASN A 101 23.20 -5.77 -18.45
N PHE A 102 22.02 -5.56 -17.85
CA PHE A 102 21.63 -4.25 -17.34
C PHE A 102 22.44 -3.83 -16.10
N ASN A 103 22.84 -2.56 -16.04
CA ASN A 103 23.63 -2.00 -14.94
C ASN A 103 22.76 -1.82 -13.67
N PRO A 104 23.17 -2.34 -12.50
CA PRO A 104 22.49 -2.10 -11.23
C PRO A 104 22.20 -0.62 -10.93
N ASP A 105 23.09 0.29 -11.32
CA ASP A 105 22.92 1.73 -11.12
C ASP A 105 21.74 2.30 -11.92
N GLU A 106 21.45 1.75 -13.09
CA GLU A 106 20.31 2.17 -13.91
C GLU A 106 18.98 1.73 -13.29
N ILE A 107 18.95 0.54 -12.70
CA ILE A 107 17.79 0.06 -11.93
C ILE A 107 17.56 0.98 -10.73
N HIS A 108 18.62 1.35 -10.02
CA HIS A 108 18.52 2.25 -8.87
C HIS A 108 17.99 3.62 -9.30
N ARG A 109 18.54 4.21 -10.38
CA ARG A 109 18.03 5.47 -10.94
C ARG A 109 16.55 5.39 -11.32
N ALA A 110 16.10 4.28 -11.91
CA ALA A 110 14.70 4.08 -12.26
C ALA A 110 13.81 3.97 -11.01
N GLN A 111 14.26 3.26 -9.98
CA GLN A 111 13.56 3.15 -8.69
C GLN A 111 13.39 4.54 -8.02
N TYR A 112 14.42 5.39 -8.03
CA TYR A 112 14.33 6.76 -7.51
C TYR A 112 13.32 7.61 -8.30
N LYS A 113 13.34 7.55 -9.64
CA LYS A 113 12.36 8.26 -10.47
C LYS A 113 10.93 7.79 -10.21
N ALA A 114 10.73 6.48 -10.07
CA ALA A 114 9.42 5.93 -9.75
C ALA A 114 8.93 6.38 -8.36
N ALA A 115 9.81 6.41 -7.37
CA ALA A 115 9.50 6.92 -6.03
C ALA A 115 9.09 8.40 -6.08
N GLU A 116 9.75 9.22 -6.90
CA GLU A 116 9.39 10.63 -7.12
C GLU A 116 7.98 10.76 -7.74
N VAL A 117 7.66 9.94 -8.76
CA VAL A 117 6.32 9.89 -9.35
C VAL A 117 5.27 9.53 -8.30
N VAL A 118 5.52 8.51 -7.48
CA VAL A 118 4.62 8.12 -6.39
C VAL A 118 4.43 9.26 -5.39
N ARG A 119 5.50 9.98 -5.02
CA ARG A 119 5.43 11.15 -4.14
C ARG A 119 4.57 12.25 -4.72
N ASN A 120 4.74 12.55 -6.01
CA ASN A 120 3.97 13.57 -6.71
C ASN A 120 2.50 13.19 -6.77
N ILE A 121 2.16 11.94 -7.11
CA ILE A 121 0.77 11.45 -7.09
C ILE A 121 0.16 11.58 -5.69
N LYS A 122 0.87 11.13 -4.64
CA LYS A 122 0.40 11.26 -3.24
C LYS A 122 0.14 12.72 -2.87
N SER A 123 1.03 13.63 -3.29
CA SER A 123 0.88 15.07 -3.04
C SER A 123 -0.36 15.62 -3.76
N THR A 124 -0.53 15.33 -5.04
CA THR A 124 -1.68 15.74 -5.84
C THR A 124 -3.00 15.24 -5.24
N LEU A 125 -3.05 13.99 -4.80
CA LEU A 125 -4.25 13.45 -4.15
C LEU A 125 -4.57 14.19 -2.85
N LYS A 126 -3.57 14.47 -2.00
CA LYS A 126 -3.78 15.26 -0.78
C LYS A 126 -4.29 16.68 -1.07
N LEU A 127 -3.76 17.32 -2.11
CA LEU A 127 -4.15 18.68 -2.52
C LEU A 127 -5.50 18.73 -3.24
N SER A 128 -6.01 17.60 -3.73
CA SER A 128 -7.29 17.55 -4.46
C SER A 128 -8.52 17.80 -3.57
N GLU A 129 -8.36 17.75 -2.24
CA GLU A 129 -9.44 17.83 -1.24
C GLU A 129 -10.56 16.78 -1.41
N LEU A 130 -10.37 15.81 -2.31
CA LEU A 130 -11.28 14.70 -2.52
C LEU A 130 -11.32 13.78 -1.29
N LYS A 131 -12.47 13.15 -1.08
CA LYS A 131 -12.57 12.05 -0.12
C LYS A 131 -11.72 10.88 -0.59
N VAL A 132 -11.23 10.08 0.36
CA VAL A 132 -10.39 8.90 0.06
C VAL A 132 -11.08 7.95 -0.94
N THR A 133 -12.40 7.78 -0.86
CA THR A 133 -13.18 6.97 -1.81
C THR A 133 -13.05 7.48 -3.25
N ASP A 134 -13.10 8.80 -3.44
CA ASP A 134 -13.06 9.43 -4.75
C ASP A 134 -11.63 9.46 -5.28
N GLN A 135 -10.63 9.63 -4.39
CA GLN A 135 -9.21 9.46 -4.72
C GLN A 135 -8.90 8.05 -5.22
N ILE A 136 -9.50 7.02 -4.61
CA ILE A 136 -9.35 5.63 -5.06
C ILE A 136 -9.97 5.45 -6.45
N ALA A 137 -11.15 6.02 -6.70
CA ALA A 137 -11.79 5.95 -8.01
C ALA A 137 -10.94 6.64 -9.10
N ALA A 138 -10.38 7.81 -8.79
CA ALA A 138 -9.48 8.53 -9.71
C ALA A 138 -8.21 7.74 -10.02
N LEU A 139 -7.58 7.13 -9.01
CA LEU A 139 -6.42 6.27 -9.21
C LEU A 139 -6.74 5.02 -10.03
N ALA A 140 -7.90 4.40 -9.78
CA ALA A 140 -8.35 3.25 -10.56
C ALA A 140 -8.46 3.62 -12.05
N GLU A 141 -8.98 4.80 -12.37
CA GLU A 141 -9.10 5.27 -13.75
C GLU A 141 -7.73 5.49 -14.41
N VAL A 142 -6.78 6.09 -13.71
CA VAL A 142 -5.40 6.21 -14.18
C VAL A 142 -4.78 4.83 -14.46
N MET A 143 -5.02 3.85 -13.58
CA MET A 143 -4.53 2.48 -13.77
C MET A 143 -5.19 1.78 -14.96
N ARG A 144 -6.48 2.03 -15.23
CA ARG A 144 -7.16 1.52 -16.44
C ARG A 144 -6.55 2.10 -17.70
N PHE A 145 -6.34 3.41 -17.73
CA PHE A 145 -5.66 4.09 -18.84
C PHE A 145 -4.28 3.47 -19.10
N LEU A 146 -3.46 3.33 -18.06
CA LEU A 146 -2.13 2.70 -18.18
C LEU A 146 -2.22 1.22 -18.62
N GLY A 147 -3.22 0.48 -18.16
CA GLY A 147 -3.47 -0.90 -18.59
C GLY A 147 -3.79 -1.00 -20.08
N ILE A 148 -4.56 -0.06 -20.63
CA ILE A 148 -4.84 0.01 -22.07
C ILE A 148 -3.56 0.38 -22.84
N GLU A 149 -2.80 1.37 -22.38
CA GLU A 149 -1.53 1.76 -23.00
C GLU A 149 -0.54 0.59 -23.03
N LEU A 150 -0.45 -0.19 -21.95
CA LEU A 150 0.41 -1.37 -21.86
C LEU A 150 0.07 -2.45 -22.90
N LEU A 151 -1.18 -2.57 -23.36
CA LEU A 151 -1.53 -3.54 -24.41
C LEU A 151 -0.94 -3.18 -25.78
N ASN A 152 -0.57 -1.92 -25.99
CA ASN A 152 0.05 -1.45 -27.21
C ASN A 152 1.57 -1.68 -27.23
N GLU A 153 2.16 -2.12 -26.12
CA GLU A 153 3.59 -2.39 -26.02
C GLU A 153 3.98 -3.69 -26.73
N ARG A 154 5.14 -3.67 -27.41
CA ARG A 154 5.64 -4.85 -28.15
C ARG A 154 5.98 -6.03 -27.24
N LYS A 155 6.40 -5.72 -26.01
CA LYS A 155 6.83 -6.70 -25.01
C LYS A 155 6.37 -6.20 -23.65
N ILE A 156 5.62 -7.04 -22.94
CA ILE A 156 5.01 -6.69 -21.66
C ILE A 156 5.64 -7.54 -20.57
N PRO A 157 6.33 -6.94 -19.58
CA PRO A 157 6.91 -7.69 -18.48
C PRO A 157 5.86 -8.32 -17.58
N LYS A 158 6.19 -9.51 -17.05
CA LYS A 158 5.35 -10.26 -16.13
C LYS A 158 5.56 -9.77 -14.70
N THR A 159 4.92 -8.66 -14.34
CA THR A 159 5.02 -8.02 -13.02
C THR A 159 3.66 -7.93 -12.34
N PHE A 160 3.65 -7.76 -11.02
CA PHE A 160 2.41 -7.62 -10.27
C PHE A 160 1.69 -6.31 -10.62
N ALA A 161 2.43 -5.21 -10.78
CA ALA A 161 1.88 -3.93 -11.23
C ALA A 161 1.14 -4.06 -12.58
N ASN A 162 1.76 -4.72 -13.58
CA ASN A 162 1.15 -4.89 -14.90
C ASN A 162 -0.09 -5.80 -14.83
N ALA A 163 -0.01 -6.91 -14.07
CA ALA A 163 -1.15 -7.79 -13.87
C ALA A 163 -2.33 -7.07 -13.20
N THR A 164 -2.05 -6.18 -12.23
CA THR A 164 -3.05 -5.34 -11.57
C THR A 164 -3.68 -4.36 -12.54
N ALA A 165 -2.89 -3.66 -13.37
CA ALA A 165 -3.43 -2.75 -14.39
C ALA A 165 -4.38 -3.49 -15.38
N PHE A 166 -3.99 -4.68 -15.85
CA PHE A 166 -4.85 -5.50 -16.72
C PHE A 166 -6.10 -6.04 -16.02
N SER A 167 -6.07 -6.23 -14.70
CA SER A 167 -7.26 -6.67 -13.96
C SER A 167 -8.37 -5.61 -13.91
N LEU A 168 -8.01 -4.33 -14.08
CA LEU A 168 -8.93 -3.20 -13.96
C LEU A 168 -9.59 -2.79 -15.28
N ILE A 169 -9.04 -3.22 -16.42
CA ILE A 169 -9.60 -2.93 -17.76
C ILE A 169 -10.66 -3.96 -18.14
N ASP A 170 -11.56 -3.57 -19.04
CA ASP A 170 -12.73 -4.36 -19.45
C ASP A 170 -12.36 -5.75 -20.04
N GLN A 171 -13.28 -6.71 -19.95
CA GLN A 171 -13.09 -8.08 -20.45
C GLN A 171 -12.96 -8.18 -21.97
N ASN A 172 -13.46 -7.18 -22.71
CA ASN A 172 -13.37 -7.14 -24.17
C ASN A 172 -11.93 -6.93 -24.67
N TYR A 173 -11.01 -6.54 -23.79
CA TYR A 173 -9.58 -6.44 -24.13
C TYR A 173 -8.89 -7.80 -24.00
N LYS A 174 -8.16 -8.20 -25.04
CA LYS A 174 -7.32 -9.40 -25.00
C LYS A 174 -6.12 -9.18 -24.10
N LYS A 175 -6.17 -9.73 -22.88
CA LYS A 175 -5.12 -9.66 -21.87
C LYS A 175 -4.11 -10.81 -22.04
N PRO A 176 -2.86 -10.65 -21.59
CA PRO A 176 -1.92 -11.77 -21.54
C PRO A 176 -2.38 -12.91 -20.63
N GLU A 177 -2.22 -14.17 -21.05
CA GLU A 177 -2.70 -15.34 -20.29
C GLU A 177 -2.11 -15.45 -18.88
N TRP A 178 -0.89 -14.95 -18.69
CA TRP A 178 -0.20 -14.99 -17.40
C TRP A 178 -0.77 -14.02 -16.36
N THR A 179 -1.62 -13.07 -16.74
CA THR A 179 -2.17 -12.03 -15.85
C THR A 179 -2.79 -12.63 -14.59
N TRP A 180 -3.66 -13.63 -14.75
CA TRP A 180 -4.41 -14.21 -13.63
C TRP A 180 -3.55 -15.03 -12.68
N ALA A 181 -2.54 -15.73 -13.22
CA ALA A 181 -1.59 -16.50 -12.42
C ALA A 181 -0.77 -15.58 -11.49
N ILE A 182 -0.32 -14.43 -11.99
CA ILE A 182 0.44 -13.46 -11.19
C ILE A 182 -0.45 -12.83 -10.10
N LEU A 183 -1.71 -12.51 -10.41
CA LEU A 183 -2.65 -12.00 -9.41
C LEU A 183 -2.92 -13.03 -8.31
N ALA A 184 -3.18 -14.29 -8.67
CA ALA A 184 -3.39 -15.37 -7.72
C ALA A 184 -2.16 -15.60 -6.83
N GLN A 185 -0.96 -15.57 -7.40
CA GLN A 185 0.28 -15.67 -6.65
C GLN A 185 0.43 -14.54 -5.63
N ASN A 186 0.14 -13.28 -6.01
CA ASN A 186 0.24 -12.19 -5.06
C ASN A 186 -0.83 -12.30 -3.96
N LEU A 187 -2.06 -12.68 -4.31
CA LEU A 187 -3.11 -12.93 -3.31
C LEU A 187 -2.69 -14.00 -2.31
N TYR A 188 -2.01 -15.06 -2.76
CA TYR A 188 -1.43 -16.10 -1.90
C TYR A 188 -0.33 -15.58 -0.99
N ILE A 189 0.56 -14.73 -1.51
CA ILE A 189 1.66 -14.17 -0.71
C ILE A 189 1.15 -13.17 0.34
N GLN A 190 0.13 -12.37 0.02
CA GLN A 190 -0.36 -11.31 0.90
C GLN A 190 -1.46 -11.74 1.87
N ASN A 191 -2.05 -12.91 1.67
CA ASN A 191 -3.13 -13.42 2.51
C ASN A 191 -2.77 -14.79 3.09
N SER A 192 -3.61 -15.30 3.99
CA SER A 192 -3.53 -16.70 4.40
C SER A 192 -3.82 -17.60 3.19
N LYS A 193 -3.06 -18.68 3.05
CA LYS A 193 -3.22 -19.74 2.02
C LYS A 193 -4.70 -20.06 1.72
N GLU A 194 -5.49 -20.30 2.76
CA GLU A 194 -6.92 -20.65 2.65
C GLU A 194 -7.76 -19.57 1.94
N LYS A 195 -7.48 -18.28 2.18
CA LYS A 195 -8.20 -17.16 1.56
C LYS A 195 -7.81 -16.99 0.10
N ALA A 196 -6.54 -17.22 -0.22
CA ALA A 196 -6.06 -17.13 -1.58
C ALA A 196 -6.57 -18.29 -2.44
N GLU A 197 -6.63 -19.51 -1.90
CA GLU A 197 -7.21 -20.67 -2.57
C GLU A 197 -8.69 -20.46 -2.89
N LEU A 198 -9.45 -19.84 -1.97
CA LEU A 198 -10.85 -19.48 -2.19
C LEU A 198 -11.00 -18.48 -3.36
N ILE A 199 -10.22 -17.39 -3.34
CA ILE A 199 -10.31 -16.35 -4.39
C ILE A 199 -9.85 -16.90 -5.74
N ALA A 200 -8.77 -17.69 -5.79
CA ALA A 200 -8.29 -18.29 -7.04
C ALA A 200 -9.34 -19.23 -7.67
N LYS A 201 -10.05 -20.01 -6.84
CA LYS A 201 -11.15 -20.87 -7.30
C LYS A 201 -12.30 -20.05 -7.90
N GLU A 202 -12.67 -18.93 -7.28
CA GLU A 202 -13.72 -18.06 -7.82
C GLU A 202 -13.27 -17.36 -9.10
N LEU A 203 -12.05 -16.80 -9.16
CA LEU A 203 -11.53 -16.10 -10.35
C LEU A 203 -11.37 -16.99 -11.59
N THR A 204 -11.25 -18.31 -11.39
CA THR A 204 -11.13 -19.31 -12.48
C THR A 204 -12.44 -20.03 -12.76
N ASN A 205 -13.53 -19.66 -12.08
CA ASN A 205 -14.83 -20.27 -12.24
C ASN A 205 -15.53 -19.74 -13.51
N PRO A 206 -15.77 -20.59 -14.53
CA PRO A 206 -16.42 -20.18 -15.78
C PRO A 206 -17.87 -19.71 -15.59
N ASP A 207 -18.52 -20.01 -14.45
CA ASP A 207 -19.89 -19.55 -14.16
C ASP A 207 -19.99 -18.06 -13.78
N ILE A 208 -18.87 -17.36 -13.55
CA ILE A 208 -18.87 -15.91 -13.30
C ILE A 208 -19.13 -15.12 -14.59
N GLU A 209 -18.76 -15.64 -15.76
CA GLU A 209 -19.05 -15.00 -17.06
C GLU A 209 -20.56 -14.84 -17.30
N ASN A 210 -21.40 -15.69 -16.69
CA ASN A 210 -22.85 -15.66 -16.84
C ASN A 210 -23.59 -14.78 -15.82
N LYS A 211 -22.90 -14.20 -14.84
CA LYS A 211 -23.49 -13.32 -13.81
C LYS A 211 -23.15 -11.85 -14.04
N GLY A 212 -23.10 -11.43 -15.31
CA GLY A 212 -23.09 -10.02 -15.72
C GLY A 212 -24.40 -9.31 -15.36
N SER A 213 -24.70 -9.22 -14.07
CA SER A 213 -25.75 -8.40 -13.50
C SER A 213 -25.31 -7.99 -12.10
N PHE A 214 -24.51 -6.93 -12.03
CA PHE A 214 -24.33 -6.18 -10.80
C PHE A 214 -24.47 -4.69 -11.11
N VAL A 215 -25.55 -4.15 -10.52
CA VAL A 215 -25.93 -2.77 -10.18
C VAL A 215 -25.01 -1.64 -10.65
#